data_AF-A0AAD8YH20-F1
#
_entry.id   AF-A0AAD8YH20-F1
#
_cell.length_a   1.000
_cell.length_b   1.000
_cell.length_c   1.000
_cell.angle_alpha   90.00
_cell.angle_beta   90.00
_cell.angle_gamma   90.00
#
_symmetry.space_group_name_H-M   'P 1'
#
loop_
_entity.id
_entity.type
_entity.pdbx_description
1 polymer ?
#
loop_
_entity_poly.entity_id
_entity_poly.type
_entity_poly.pdbx_seq_one_letter_code
_entity_poly.pdbx_strand_id
1 'polypeptide(L)'
;MSGLGRNTEDRINTPNQHFEGNILNPSSAPSIKAHASKGRNTSGRAWKLRPQKRASSLITKNRANARSKSWDQRQQERALNKDIKSAQQQMMEERIAAKREKRERRLENEKRRMENEYNNAKRSMQTLNHKKLGTTMRAMNKKQLRQIKKTRMNTKTGAIEFVGAYEK
;
A
#
# COMPACT_ATOMS: atom_id res chain seq x y z
N MET A 1 57.52 -3.95 15.12
CA MET A 1 56.68 -4.99 15.77
C MET A 1 55.21 -4.57 15.66
N SER A 2 54.28 -5.54 15.74
CA SER A 2 52.81 -5.47 15.59
C SER A 2 52.30 -5.04 14.21
N GLY A 3 51.69 -5.87 13.36
CA GLY A 3 50.97 -7.13 13.57
C GLY A 3 49.53 -6.96 13.07
N LEU A 4 49.32 -6.83 11.76
CA LEU A 4 48.00 -6.69 11.14
C LEU A 4 47.22 -8.00 11.31
N GLY A 5 46.20 -7.96 12.17
CA GLY A 5 45.27 -9.06 12.39
C GLY A 5 44.47 -9.34 11.11
N ARG A 6 44.71 -10.51 10.51
CA ARG A 6 43.88 -11.05 9.44
C ARG A 6 42.52 -11.43 10.04
N ASN A 7 41.45 -10.79 9.57
CA ASN A 7 40.08 -11.27 9.77
C ASN A 7 39.96 -12.65 9.11
N THR A 8 40.07 -13.70 9.91
CA THR A 8 39.64 -15.04 9.51
C THR A 8 38.11 -15.03 9.55
N GLU A 9 37.50 -14.81 8.39
CA GLU A 9 36.11 -15.19 8.19
C GLU A 9 36.01 -16.69 8.46
N ASP A 10 35.49 -17.05 9.62
CA ASP A 10 35.11 -18.43 9.91
C ASP A 10 34.02 -18.81 8.91
N ARG A 11 34.44 -19.47 7.82
CA ARG A 11 33.53 -20.12 6.89
C ARG A 11 32.64 -21.03 7.71
N ILE A 12 31.34 -20.72 7.75
CA ILE A 12 30.33 -21.58 8.35
C ILE A 12 30.37 -22.92 7.59
N ASN A 13 31.16 -23.86 8.10
CA ASN A 13 31.28 -25.18 7.53
C ASN A 13 30.04 -25.95 7.95
N THR A 14 28.94 -25.74 7.23
CA THR A 14 27.79 -26.64 7.37
C THR A 14 28.25 -28.02 6.89
N PRO A 15 28.26 -29.07 7.73
CA PRO A 15 28.82 -30.39 7.39
C PRO A 15 28.06 -31.13 6.27
N ASN A 16 27.10 -30.48 5.62
CA ASN A 16 26.26 -31.01 4.55
C ASN A 16 26.17 -30.10 3.31
N GLN A 17 27.01 -29.08 3.18
CA GLN A 17 27.13 -28.30 1.94
C GLN A 17 28.52 -28.35 1.30
N HIS A 18 29.26 -29.44 1.48
CA HIS A 18 30.36 -29.70 0.55
C HIS A 18 29.76 -30.33 -0.72
N PHE A 19 29.56 -29.51 -1.75
CA PHE A 19 29.24 -30.00 -3.08
C PHE A 19 30.55 -30.31 -3.80
N GLU A 20 31.07 -31.52 -3.60
CA GLU A 20 32.14 -32.03 -4.46
C GLU A 20 31.58 -32.20 -5.88
N GLY A 21 32.10 -31.39 -6.81
CA GLY A 21 31.78 -31.43 -8.23
C GLY A 21 31.13 -30.14 -8.76
N ASN A 22 31.69 -29.59 -9.83
CA ASN A 22 31.13 -28.46 -10.56
C ASN A 22 29.86 -28.89 -11.31
N ILE A 23 28.71 -28.28 -10.97
CA ILE A 23 27.38 -28.61 -11.52
C ILE A 23 27.33 -28.38 -13.04
N LEU A 24 28.17 -27.48 -13.56
CA LEU A 24 28.27 -27.15 -14.98
C LEU A 24 29.18 -28.11 -15.77
N ASN A 25 29.90 -29.02 -15.11
CA ASN A 25 30.85 -29.93 -15.77
C ASN A 25 30.68 -31.38 -15.28
N PRO A 26 29.84 -32.20 -15.94
CA PRO A 26 29.51 -33.56 -15.50
C PRO A 26 30.59 -34.62 -15.81
N SER A 27 31.82 -34.23 -16.18
CA SER A 27 32.89 -35.16 -16.59
C SER A 27 33.62 -35.86 -15.43
N SER A 28 33.34 -35.52 -14.17
CA SER A 28 33.91 -36.25 -13.03
C SER A 28 33.17 -37.60 -12.82
N ALA A 29 33.69 -38.61 -13.52
CA ALA A 29 33.12 -39.96 -13.65
C ALA A 29 32.78 -40.74 -12.34
N PRO A 30 33.36 -40.52 -11.14
CA PRO A 30 33.01 -41.35 -9.99
C PRO A 30 31.70 -40.95 -9.29
N SER A 31 31.25 -39.67 -9.35
CA SER A 31 30.06 -39.26 -8.57
C SER A 31 28.73 -39.64 -9.23
N ILE A 32 28.71 -39.85 -10.54
CA ILE A 32 27.49 -40.20 -11.30
C ILE A 32 27.11 -41.67 -11.05
N LYS A 33 28.08 -42.57 -10.84
CA LYS A 33 27.83 -44.00 -10.59
C LYS A 33 27.29 -44.29 -9.18
N ALA A 34 27.54 -43.42 -8.21
CA ALA A 34 27.12 -43.63 -6.82
C ALA A 34 25.63 -43.36 -6.57
N HIS A 35 24.96 -42.62 -7.46
CA HIS A 35 23.53 -42.32 -7.32
C HIS A 35 22.69 -43.25 -8.18
N ALA A 36 22.25 -44.37 -7.61
CA ALA A 36 21.27 -45.27 -8.21
C ALA A 36 19.96 -44.51 -8.50
N SER A 37 19.80 -44.00 -9.72
CA SER A 37 18.56 -43.36 -10.17
C SER A 37 17.47 -44.43 -10.29
N LYS A 38 16.37 -44.29 -9.51
CA LYS A 38 15.16 -45.09 -9.71
C LYS A 38 14.53 -44.70 -11.06
N GLY A 39 14.46 -45.67 -11.98
CA GLY A 39 13.85 -45.54 -13.30
C GLY A 39 14.79 -44.92 -14.35
N ARG A 40 15.15 -45.70 -15.36
CA ARG A 40 15.78 -45.22 -16.60
C ARG A 40 14.70 -44.98 -17.65
N ASN A 41 14.83 -43.93 -18.45
CA ASN A 41 14.04 -43.80 -19.68
C ASN A 41 14.60 -44.76 -20.76
N THR A 42 13.89 -44.89 -21.88
CA THR A 42 14.29 -45.75 -23.01
C THR A 42 15.66 -45.40 -23.60
N SER A 43 16.10 -44.13 -23.49
CA SER A 43 17.43 -43.68 -23.93
C SER A 43 18.55 -43.85 -22.88
N GLY A 44 18.24 -44.38 -21.70
CA GLY A 44 19.21 -44.62 -20.62
C GLY A 44 19.73 -43.37 -19.90
N ARG A 45 19.29 -42.16 -20.30
CA ARG A 45 19.69 -40.88 -19.69
C ARG A 45 18.75 -40.48 -18.55
N ALA A 46 19.30 -40.30 -17.35
CA ALA A 46 18.54 -39.79 -16.22
C ALA A 46 18.15 -38.32 -16.43
N TRP A 47 16.86 -38.01 -16.33
CA TRP A 47 16.32 -36.64 -16.39
C TRP A 47 16.74 -35.74 -15.20
N LYS A 48 17.15 -36.35 -14.09
CA LYS A 48 17.64 -35.68 -12.88
C LYS A 48 18.96 -36.33 -12.47
N LEU A 49 20.03 -35.54 -12.44
CA LEU A 49 21.37 -36.02 -12.10
C LEU A 49 21.46 -36.56 -10.67
N ARG A 50 20.68 -35.99 -9.73
CA ARG A 50 20.56 -36.46 -8.35
C ARG A 50 19.11 -36.28 -7.87
N PRO A 51 18.60 -37.18 -7.02
CA PRO A 51 17.32 -36.96 -6.36
C PRO A 51 17.43 -35.79 -5.38
N GLN A 52 16.82 -34.65 -5.72
CA GLN A 52 16.75 -33.48 -4.84
C GLN A 52 15.76 -33.75 -3.69
N LYS A 53 16.20 -33.56 -2.44
CA LYS A 53 15.31 -33.66 -1.27
C LYS A 53 14.26 -32.55 -1.34
N ARG A 54 13.03 -32.85 -0.92
CA ARG A 54 11.96 -31.85 -0.80
C ARG A 54 12.34 -30.78 0.23
N ALA A 55 12.00 -29.52 -0.02
CA ALA A 55 12.30 -28.40 0.88
C ALA A 55 11.81 -28.63 2.31
N SER A 56 10.63 -29.23 2.47
CA SER A 56 10.09 -29.61 3.79
C SER A 56 11.00 -30.54 4.58
N SER A 57 11.73 -31.45 3.93
CA SER A 57 12.69 -32.34 4.58
C SER A 57 13.94 -31.60 5.07
N LEU A 58 14.30 -30.45 4.48
CA LEU A 58 15.41 -29.62 4.94
C LEU A 58 15.04 -28.79 6.17
N ILE A 59 13.75 -28.48 6.32
CA ILE A 59 13.21 -27.75 7.47
C ILE A 59 13.05 -28.70 8.67
N THR A 60 12.47 -29.90 8.46
CA THR A 60 12.16 -30.80 9.59
C THR A 60 13.31 -31.70 10.01
N LYS A 61 14.21 -32.10 9.09
CA LYS A 61 15.29 -33.07 9.40
C LYS A 61 16.64 -32.42 9.69
N ASN A 62 16.77 -31.11 9.50
CA ASN A 62 17.98 -30.39 9.87
C ASN A 62 17.92 -30.05 11.36
N ARG A 63 18.87 -30.58 12.15
CA ARG A 63 18.95 -30.37 13.60
C ARG A 63 19.05 -28.88 13.99
N ALA A 64 19.57 -28.03 13.10
CA ALA A 64 19.59 -26.58 13.28
C ALA A 64 18.19 -25.95 13.15
N ASN A 65 17.33 -26.50 12.28
CA ASN A 65 15.98 -25.99 11.99
C ASN A 65 14.89 -26.68 12.82
N ALA A 66 15.17 -27.86 13.36
CA ALA A 66 14.23 -28.67 14.13
C ALA A 66 14.14 -28.29 15.63
N ARG A 67 14.73 -27.16 16.04
CA ARG A 67 14.67 -26.69 17.42
C ARG A 67 13.33 -25.98 17.67
N SER A 68 12.45 -26.62 18.42
CA SER A 68 11.25 -25.99 18.95
C SER A 68 11.63 -24.94 19.99
N LYS A 69 11.13 -23.71 19.82
CA LYS A 69 11.32 -22.63 20.81
C LYS A 69 10.68 -23.03 22.15
N SER A 70 11.29 -22.62 23.26
CA SER A 70 10.67 -22.75 24.58
C SER A 70 9.33 -22.01 24.60
N TRP A 71 8.46 -22.38 25.55
CA TRP A 71 7.17 -21.71 25.68
C TRP A 71 7.35 -20.23 26.02
N ASP A 72 8.27 -19.91 26.93
CA ASP A 72 8.53 -18.54 27.38
C ASP A 72 9.04 -17.67 26.23
N GLN A 73 9.94 -18.21 25.39
CA GLN A 73 10.43 -17.51 24.20
C GLN A 73 9.28 -17.22 23.22
N ARG A 74 8.34 -18.16 23.05
CA ARG A 74 7.14 -17.93 22.22
C ARG A 74 6.22 -16.87 22.80
N GLN A 75 6.07 -16.80 24.14
CA GLN A 75 5.27 -15.76 24.78
C GLN A 75 5.91 -14.38 24.65
N GLN A 76 7.22 -14.28 24.86
CA GLN A 76 7.97 -13.04 24.66
C GLN A 76 7.86 -12.52 23.22
N GLU A 77 8.01 -13.40 22.23
CA GLU A 77 7.83 -13.03 20.82
C GLU A 77 6.40 -12.60 20.51
N ARG A 78 5.38 -13.22 21.12
CA ARG A 78 3.98 -12.78 20.96
C ARG A 78 3.74 -11.40 21.55
N ALA A 79 4.27 -11.14 22.75
CA ALA A 79 4.17 -9.84 23.40
C ALA A 79 4.84 -8.76 22.54
N LEU A 80 6.09 -8.98 22.13
CA LEU A 80 6.83 -8.05 21.28
C LEU A 80 6.13 -7.80 19.94
N ASN A 81 5.59 -8.85 19.30
CA ASN A 81 4.84 -8.69 18.06
C ASN A 81 3.53 -7.91 18.26
N LYS A 82 2.88 -8.05 19.42
CA LYS A 82 1.68 -7.27 19.76
C LYS A 82 2.05 -5.79 19.91
N ASP A 83 3.15 -5.50 20.60
CA ASP A 83 3.61 -4.14 20.84
C ASP A 83 3.99 -3.45 19.51
N ILE A 84 4.75 -4.13 18.65
CA ILE A 84 5.10 -3.61 17.32
C ILE A 84 3.84 -3.30 16.50
N LYS A 85 2.86 -4.22 16.47
CA LYS A 85 1.62 -4.00 15.73
C LYS A 85 0.82 -2.82 16.28
N SER A 86 0.76 -2.68 17.60
CA SER A 86 0.06 -1.57 18.24
C SER A 86 0.70 -0.22 17.89
N ALA A 87 2.04 -0.13 17.94
CA ALA A 87 2.77 1.07 17.56
C ALA A 87 2.61 1.41 16.07
N GLN A 88 2.61 0.41 15.19
CA GLN A 88 2.35 0.60 13.76
C GLN A 88 0.93 1.11 13.51
N GLN A 89 -0.06 0.57 14.21
CA GLN A 89 -1.44 0.98 14.11
C GLN A 89 -1.62 2.44 14.57
N GLN A 90 -1.06 2.79 15.73
CA GLN A 90 -1.09 4.17 16.24
C GLN A 90 -0.50 5.16 15.24
N MET A 91 0.68 4.85 14.66
CA MET A 91 1.30 5.71 13.65
C MET A 91 0.44 5.86 12.38
N MET A 92 -0.28 4.81 11.98
CA MET A 92 -1.20 4.87 10.84
C MET A 92 -2.43 5.73 11.15
N GLU A 93 -3.02 5.54 12.33
CA GLU A 93 -4.18 6.28 12.80
C GLU A 93 -3.88 7.77 12.93
N GLU A 94 -2.72 8.15 13.50
CA GLU A 94 -2.25 9.53 13.57
C GLU A 94 -2.13 10.18 12.18
N ARG A 95 -1.55 9.46 11.20
CA ARG A 95 -1.45 9.94 9.82
C ARG A 95 -2.81 10.13 9.17
N ILE A 96 -3.76 9.23 9.43
CA ILE A 96 -5.13 9.32 8.91
C ILE A 96 -5.85 10.50 9.57
N ALA A 97 -5.72 10.66 10.89
CA ALA A 97 -6.31 11.75 11.65
C ALA A 97 -5.81 13.11 11.15
N ALA A 98 -4.48 13.29 11.02
CA ALA A 98 -3.90 14.52 10.50
C ALA A 98 -4.36 14.85 9.06
N LYS A 99 -4.52 13.83 8.20
CA LYS A 99 -5.07 14.02 6.84
C LYS A 99 -6.55 14.41 6.87
N ARG A 100 -7.34 13.81 7.76
CA ARG A 100 -8.76 14.10 7.93
C ARG A 100 -8.95 15.52 8.44
N GLU A 101 -8.24 15.91 9.50
CA GLU A 101 -8.28 17.26 10.06
C GLU A 101 -7.89 18.32 9.02
N LYS A 102 -6.81 18.07 8.25
CA LYS A 102 -6.41 18.99 7.17
C LYS A 102 -7.49 19.12 6.09
N ARG A 103 -8.23 18.04 5.79
CA ARG A 103 -9.34 18.07 4.83
C ARG A 103 -10.53 18.85 5.41
N GLU A 104 -10.91 18.58 6.65
CA GLU A 104 -12.00 19.26 7.34
C GLU A 104 -11.74 20.76 7.42
N ARG A 105 -10.53 21.16 7.83
CA ARG A 105 -10.11 22.57 7.86
C ARG A 105 -10.16 23.24 6.49
N ARG A 106 -9.85 22.52 5.40
CA ARG A 106 -9.97 23.07 4.04
C ARG A 106 -11.43 23.27 3.66
N LEU A 107 -12.27 22.25 3.87
CA LEU A 107 -13.70 22.30 3.57
C LEU A 107 -14.41 23.40 4.36
N GLU A 108 -14.05 23.58 5.64
CA GLU A 108 -14.60 24.66 6.47
C GLU A 108 -14.16 26.04 5.97
N ASN A 109 -12.89 26.22 5.63
CA ASN A 109 -12.41 27.48 5.06
C ASN A 109 -13.06 27.80 3.72
N GLU A 110 -13.25 26.80 2.85
CA GLU A 110 -13.98 26.93 1.60
C GLU A 110 -15.44 27.29 1.86
N LYS A 111 -16.12 26.60 2.79
CA LYS A 111 -17.49 26.90 3.20
C LYS A 111 -17.62 28.35 3.66
N ARG A 112 -16.73 28.81 4.56
CA ARG A 112 -16.71 30.18 5.06
C ARG A 112 -16.48 31.20 3.94
N ARG A 113 -15.58 30.91 3.01
CA ARG A 113 -15.34 31.77 1.84
C ARG A 113 -16.61 31.88 0.99
N MET A 114 -17.24 30.76 0.67
CA MET A 114 -18.47 30.71 -0.14
C MET A 114 -19.63 31.42 0.54
N GLU A 115 -19.80 31.26 1.85
CA GLU A 115 -20.83 31.98 2.62
C GLU A 115 -20.59 33.49 2.63
N ASN A 116 -19.34 33.93 2.79
CA ASN A 116 -18.98 35.35 2.71
C ASN A 116 -19.23 35.92 1.30
N GLU A 117 -18.87 35.19 0.25
CA GLU A 117 -19.14 35.57 -1.14
C GLU A 117 -20.64 35.64 -1.41
N TYR A 118 -21.42 34.66 -0.95
CA TYR A 118 -22.88 34.65 -1.06
C TYR A 118 -23.49 35.84 -0.32
N ASN A 119 -23.08 36.10 0.92
CA ASN A 119 -23.58 37.21 1.73
C ASN A 119 -23.25 38.56 1.09
N ASN A 120 -22.06 38.72 0.53
CA ASN A 120 -21.68 39.93 -0.20
C ASN A 120 -22.54 40.12 -1.46
N ALA A 121 -22.65 39.07 -2.29
CA ALA A 121 -23.47 39.10 -3.50
C ALA A 121 -24.94 39.36 -3.20
N LYS A 122 -25.47 38.80 -2.11
CA LYS A 122 -26.85 39.00 -1.66
C LYS A 122 -27.13 40.46 -1.29
N ARG A 123 -26.18 41.16 -0.68
CA ARG A 123 -26.32 42.59 -0.33
C ARG A 123 -26.44 43.49 -1.55
N SER A 124 -25.71 43.19 -2.63
CA SER A 124 -25.72 43.98 -3.86
C SER A 124 -26.79 43.54 -4.88
N MET A 125 -27.51 42.43 -4.62
CA MET A 125 -28.45 41.87 -5.56
C MET A 125 -29.82 42.56 -5.50
N GLN A 126 -30.35 42.89 -6.67
CA GLN A 126 -31.73 43.34 -6.81
C GLN A 126 -32.66 42.12 -6.97
N THR A 127 -33.75 42.09 -6.21
CA THR A 127 -34.76 41.04 -6.32
C THR A 127 -35.88 41.47 -7.26
N LEU A 128 -36.29 40.57 -8.17
CA LEU A 128 -37.42 40.83 -9.06
C LEU A 128 -38.74 40.68 -8.29
N ASN A 129 -39.67 41.59 -8.53
CA ASN A 129 -40.99 41.53 -7.90
C ASN A 129 -41.79 40.34 -8.43
N HIS A 130 -42.14 39.41 -7.53
CA HIS A 130 -42.84 38.18 -7.86
C HIS A 130 -44.18 38.42 -8.60
N LYS A 131 -44.90 39.49 -8.24
CA LYS A 131 -46.21 39.82 -8.85
C LYS A 131 -46.11 40.26 -10.31
N LYS A 132 -44.97 40.79 -10.73
CA LYS A 132 -44.74 41.28 -12.11
C LYS A 132 -43.72 40.43 -12.88
N LEU A 133 -43.32 39.29 -12.32
CA LEU A 133 -42.21 38.49 -12.83
C LEU A 133 -42.42 38.09 -14.30
N GLY A 134 -43.61 37.62 -14.66
CA GLY A 134 -43.93 37.18 -16.02
C GLY A 134 -43.82 38.29 -17.07
N THR A 135 -44.32 39.49 -16.77
CA THR A 135 -44.22 40.65 -17.66
C THR A 135 -42.78 41.17 -17.73
N THR A 136 -42.08 41.25 -16.60
CA THR A 136 -40.69 41.73 -16.56
C THR A 136 -39.72 40.79 -17.28
N MET A 137 -39.91 39.47 -17.18
CA MET A 137 -39.07 38.48 -17.88
C MET A 137 -39.24 38.53 -19.39
N ARG A 138 -40.45 38.83 -19.88
CA ARG A 138 -40.72 39.00 -21.32
C ARG A 138 -40.16 40.31 -21.88
N ALA A 139 -40.11 41.36 -21.05
CA ALA A 139 -39.60 42.67 -21.46
C ALA A 139 -38.07 42.75 -21.47
N MET A 140 -37.38 41.94 -20.68
CA MET A 140 -35.92 41.93 -20.61
C MET A 140 -35.26 41.32 -21.86
N ASN A 141 -34.16 41.90 -22.31
CA ASN A 141 -33.36 41.37 -23.41
C ASN A 141 -32.62 40.08 -22.98
N LYS A 142 -32.33 39.18 -23.93
CA LYS A 142 -31.54 37.96 -23.77
C LYS A 142 -30.25 38.15 -22.96
N LYS A 143 -29.55 39.28 -23.11
CA LYS A 143 -28.34 39.57 -22.33
C LYS A 143 -28.64 39.80 -20.84
N GLN A 144 -29.73 40.49 -20.50
CA GLN A 144 -30.19 40.71 -19.12
C GLN A 144 -30.68 39.41 -18.49
N LEU A 145 -31.42 38.59 -19.24
CA LEU A 145 -31.90 37.29 -18.78
C LEU A 145 -30.77 36.32 -18.41
N ARG A 146 -29.62 36.38 -19.11
CA ARG A 146 -28.43 35.58 -18.78
C ARG A 146 -27.75 35.99 -17.47
N GLN A 147 -27.98 37.22 -17.00
CA GLN A 147 -27.41 37.72 -15.75
C GLN A 147 -28.20 37.27 -14.52
N ILE A 148 -29.45 36.81 -14.70
CA ILE A 148 -30.29 36.30 -13.61
C ILE A 148 -29.70 34.98 -13.10
N LYS A 149 -29.36 34.98 -11.81
CA LYS A 149 -28.81 33.81 -11.11
C LYS A 149 -29.88 33.18 -10.21
N LYS A 150 -29.76 31.87 -10.00
CA LYS A 150 -30.56 31.11 -9.03
C LYS A 150 -29.72 30.76 -7.81
N THR A 151 -30.36 30.62 -6.66
CA THR A 151 -29.71 30.08 -5.47
C THR A 151 -29.69 28.56 -5.54
N ARG A 152 -28.54 27.95 -5.24
CA ARG A 152 -28.38 26.49 -5.15
C ARG A 152 -27.50 26.16 -3.94
N MET A 153 -27.75 25.02 -3.30
CA MET A 153 -26.84 24.46 -2.30
C MET A 153 -25.74 23.64 -2.99
N ASN A 154 -24.48 23.95 -2.68
CA ASN A 154 -23.33 23.21 -3.17
C ASN A 154 -23.26 21.84 -2.46
N THR A 155 -23.22 20.75 -3.23
CA THR A 155 -23.27 19.38 -2.68
C THR A 155 -22.00 18.97 -1.94
N LYS A 156 -20.87 19.67 -2.16
CA LYS A 156 -19.58 19.36 -1.56
C LYS A 156 -19.37 20.08 -0.24
N THR A 157 -19.78 21.34 -0.14
CA THR A 157 -19.55 22.21 1.02
C THR A 157 -20.80 22.48 1.84
N GLY A 158 -21.99 22.22 1.29
CA GLY A 158 -23.28 22.55 1.90
C GLY A 158 -23.60 24.05 1.93
N ALA A 159 -22.72 24.92 1.40
CA ALA A 159 -22.94 26.35 1.32
C ALA A 159 -23.92 26.70 0.19
N ILE A 160 -24.67 27.80 0.35
CA ILE A 160 -25.57 28.32 -0.69
C ILE A 160 -24.79 29.27 -1.58
N GLU A 161 -24.93 29.13 -2.90
CA GLU A 161 -24.24 29.93 -3.91
C GLU A 161 -25.23 30.42 -4.99
N PHE A 162 -24.84 31.50 -5.67
CA PHE A 162 -25.58 32.02 -6.83
C PHE A 162 -25.00 31.45 -8.12
N VAL A 163 -25.82 30.68 -8.83
CA VAL A 163 -25.43 29.85 -9.98
C VAL A 163 -26.25 30.28 -11.20
N GLY A 164 -25.69 30.17 -12.39
CA GLY A 164 -26.41 30.45 -13.63
C GLY A 164 -27.65 29.56 -13.78
N ALA A 165 -28.70 30.05 -14.44
CA ALA A 165 -29.96 29.31 -14.60
C ALA A 165 -29.78 27.89 -15.17
N TYR A 166 -28.79 27.70 -16.06
CA TYR A 166 -28.54 26.45 -16.79
C TYR A 166 -27.25 25.72 -16.39
N GLU A 167 -26.55 26.17 -15.35
CA GLU A 167 -25.39 25.45 -14.85
C GLU A 167 -25.85 24.16 -14.14
N LYS A 168 -25.16 23.05 -14.46
CA LYS A 168 -25.44 21.68 -14.00
C LYS A 168 -24.61 21.34 -12.78
#